data_AF-A0A8T3M6U8-F1
#
_entry.id   AF-A0A8T3M6U8-F1
#
_cell.length_a   1.000
_cell.length_b   1.000
_cell.length_c   1.000
_cell.angle_alpha   90.00
_cell.angle_beta   90.00
_cell.angle_gamma   90.00
#
_symmetry.space_group_name_H-M   'P 1'
#
loop_
_entity.id
_entity.type
_entity.pdbx_description
1 polymer ?
#
loop_
_entity_poly.entity_id
_entity_poly.type
_entity_poly.pdbx_seq_one_letter_code
_entity_poly.pdbx_strand_id
1 'polypeptide(L)'
;MTAGRTLVPAVGGTRKVPAADPIEEEYLLLGLRLDQRIPGLVDGYFGPADLKARVDMEQLRAPARLREGATLLTDRVTADVADPDRRDWLIAQLRALEAHAAGLAGDPVPYEELVARSMGFAPPRRDEAEFRDALADLDARLPGEGTVNERTAAWDRTLEIPVDRVPAAVDWLVERFRERAARLFGLPEGEDLRVSLVTGQPWSGYNWFDGGRRSRVDLNTDLPIRVPDLVHT
;
A
#
# COMPACT_ATOMS: atom_id res chain seq x y z
N MET A 1 -32.94 0.85 4.49
CA MET A 1 -32.27 1.61 5.56
C MET A 1 -31.46 0.63 6.38
N THR A 2 -30.18 0.49 6.08
CA THR A 2 -29.26 -0.35 6.86
C THR A 2 -29.18 0.24 8.27
N ALA A 3 -29.55 -0.54 9.29
CA ALA A 3 -29.36 -0.11 10.67
C ALA A 3 -27.88 0.27 10.86
N GLY A 4 -27.63 1.47 11.38
CA GLY A 4 -26.27 1.96 11.58
C GLY A 4 -25.49 1.01 12.48
N ARG A 5 -24.37 0.47 11.98
CA ARG A 5 -23.50 -0.42 12.75
C ARG A 5 -22.93 0.34 13.95
N THR A 6 -22.86 -0.33 15.11
CA THR A 6 -22.25 0.22 16.33
C THR A 6 -20.85 0.73 16.04
N LEU A 7 -20.48 1.89 16.59
CA LEU A 7 -19.15 2.47 16.41
C LEU A 7 -18.21 2.07 17.56
N VAL A 8 -17.04 1.52 17.22
CA VAL A 8 -16.00 1.06 18.17
C VAL A 8 -14.70 1.84 17.97
N PRO A 9 -13.84 1.97 19.00
CA PRO A 9 -12.55 2.66 18.88
C PRO A 9 -11.66 2.02 17.80
N ALA A 10 -11.00 2.84 16.97
CA ALA A 10 -10.00 2.39 16.01
C ALA A 10 -8.59 2.39 16.62
N VAL A 11 -7.67 1.60 16.06
CA VAL A 11 -6.25 1.71 16.41
C VAL A 11 -5.74 3.13 16.14
N GLY A 12 -4.91 3.64 17.04
CA GLY A 12 -4.22 4.93 16.87
C GLY A 12 -4.93 6.16 17.45
N GLY A 13 -6.02 6.05 18.23
CA GLY A 13 -6.53 7.19 19.00
C GLY A 13 -8.01 7.17 19.36
N THR A 14 -8.64 8.35 19.32
CA THR A 14 -10.02 8.62 19.77
C THR A 14 -11.09 8.39 18.69
N ARG A 15 -10.70 7.99 17.48
CA ARG A 15 -11.60 7.74 16.34
C ARG A 15 -12.46 6.51 16.60
N LYS A 16 -13.68 6.53 16.07
CA LYS A 16 -14.52 5.33 15.95
C LYS A 16 -14.69 4.87 14.51
N VAL A 17 -14.79 3.56 14.31
CA VAL A 17 -15.11 2.88 13.05
C VAL A 17 -16.32 1.97 13.26
N PRO A 18 -17.07 1.60 12.20
CA PRO A 18 -18.09 0.58 12.31
C PRO A 18 -17.50 -0.71 12.91
N ALA A 19 -18.16 -1.27 13.92
CA ALA A 19 -17.85 -2.58 14.47
C ALA A 19 -17.91 -3.60 13.34
N ALA A 20 -16.89 -4.45 13.23
CA ALA A 20 -16.82 -5.52 12.24
C ALA A 20 -18.01 -6.48 12.40
N ASP A 21 -18.57 -6.93 11.28
CA ASP A 21 -19.52 -8.04 11.30
C ASP A 21 -18.74 -9.36 11.36
N PRO A 22 -19.38 -10.52 11.59
CA PRO A 22 -18.65 -11.76 11.82
C PRO A 22 -17.66 -12.14 10.70
N ILE A 23 -17.99 -11.87 9.43
CA ILE A 23 -17.10 -12.16 8.30
C ILE A 23 -15.92 -11.20 8.29
N GLU A 24 -16.18 -9.90 8.49
CA GLU A 24 -15.12 -8.90 8.58
C GLU A 24 -14.19 -9.13 9.77
N GLU A 25 -14.72 -9.50 10.94
CA GLU A 25 -13.91 -9.78 12.12
C GLU A 25 -12.93 -10.93 11.82
N GLU A 26 -13.41 -12.03 11.26
CA GLU A 26 -12.57 -13.19 10.95
C GLU A 26 -11.51 -12.87 9.88
N TYR A 27 -11.87 -12.10 8.86
CA TYR A 27 -10.94 -11.63 7.83
C TYR A 27 -9.83 -10.75 8.45
N LEU A 28 -10.20 -9.75 9.25
CA LEU A 28 -9.25 -8.85 9.90
C LEU A 28 -8.32 -9.61 10.85
N LEU A 29 -8.86 -10.52 11.65
CA LEU A 29 -8.06 -11.35 12.55
C LEU A 29 -7.12 -12.28 11.80
N LEU A 30 -7.54 -12.85 10.66
CA LEU A 30 -6.68 -13.68 9.83
C LEU A 30 -5.49 -12.90 9.28
N GLY A 31 -5.74 -11.72 8.71
CA GLY A 31 -4.68 -10.83 8.21
C GLY A 31 -3.69 -10.43 9.32
N LEU A 32 -4.20 -9.99 10.47
CA LEU A 32 -3.36 -9.62 11.62
C LEU A 32 -2.53 -10.79 12.17
N ARG A 33 -3.09 -12.01 12.22
CA ARG A 33 -2.35 -13.19 12.68
C ARG A 33 -1.29 -13.66 11.69
N LEU A 34 -1.52 -13.45 10.39
CA LEU A 34 -0.49 -13.68 9.37
C LEU A 34 0.62 -12.63 9.45
N ASP A 35 0.30 -11.37 9.74
CA ASP A 35 1.28 -10.30 9.97
C ASP A 35 2.23 -10.60 11.13
N GLN A 36 1.75 -11.24 12.22
CA GLN A 36 2.64 -11.72 13.29
C GLN A 36 3.74 -12.69 12.81
N ARG A 37 3.53 -13.36 11.67
CA ARG A 37 4.49 -14.29 11.04
C ARG A 37 5.23 -13.68 9.87
N ILE A 38 4.64 -12.69 9.20
CA ILE A 38 5.19 -11.96 8.07
C ILE A 38 5.09 -10.48 8.41
N PRO A 39 6.02 -9.94 9.23
CA PRO A 39 5.95 -8.53 9.63
C PRO A 39 5.93 -7.62 8.41
N GLY A 40 4.90 -6.76 8.32
CA GLY A 40 4.69 -5.86 7.18
C GLY A 40 3.74 -6.41 6.11
N LEU A 41 3.12 -7.57 6.34
CA LEU A 41 2.02 -8.05 5.50
C LEU A 41 0.82 -7.09 5.59
N VAL A 42 0.55 -6.56 6.79
CA VAL A 42 -0.42 -5.49 6.99
C VAL A 42 0.34 -4.17 7.16
N ASP A 43 0.52 -3.45 6.05
CA ASP A 43 1.25 -2.17 6.00
C ASP A 43 0.65 -1.10 6.92
N GLY A 44 -0.68 -1.04 7.03
CA GLY A 44 -1.38 -0.13 7.95
C GLY A 44 -2.74 -0.65 8.41
N TYR A 45 -2.91 -0.82 9.73
CA TYR A 45 -4.17 -1.25 10.33
C TYR A 45 -4.94 -0.08 10.97
N PHE A 46 -6.11 0.23 10.41
CA PHE A 46 -6.99 1.31 10.88
C PHE A 46 -8.37 0.82 11.36
N GLY A 47 -8.48 -0.48 11.62
CA GLY A 47 -9.69 -1.15 12.08
C GLY A 47 -9.91 -1.09 13.61
N PRO A 48 -10.90 -1.85 14.12
CA PRO A 48 -11.21 -1.91 15.55
C PRO A 48 -9.99 -2.23 16.44
N ALA A 49 -9.77 -1.41 17.47
CA ALA A 49 -8.59 -1.49 18.34
C ALA A 49 -8.53 -2.78 19.16
N ASP A 50 -9.69 -3.29 19.56
CA ASP A 50 -9.86 -4.53 20.32
C ASP A 50 -9.39 -5.76 19.53
N LEU A 51 -9.62 -5.80 18.21
CA LEU A 51 -9.15 -6.89 17.36
C LEU A 51 -7.62 -6.92 17.26
N LYS A 52 -6.98 -5.75 17.10
CA LYS A 52 -5.51 -5.65 17.10
C LYS A 52 -4.93 -6.07 18.45
N ALA A 53 -5.46 -5.52 19.54
CA ALA A 53 -5.01 -5.84 20.90
C ALA A 53 -5.17 -7.33 21.22
N ARG A 54 -6.26 -7.96 20.77
CA ARG A 54 -6.47 -9.40 20.89
C ARG A 54 -5.36 -10.19 20.20
N VAL A 55 -5.06 -9.88 18.94
CA VAL A 55 -4.02 -10.60 18.18
C VAL A 55 -2.64 -10.39 18.79
N ASP A 56 -2.32 -9.18 19.25
CA ASP A 56 -1.03 -8.86 19.89
C ASP A 56 -0.77 -9.68 21.15
N MET A 57 -1.83 -10.11 21.84
CA MET A 57 -1.76 -10.97 23.03
C MET A 57 -1.90 -12.47 22.71
N GLU A 58 -2.29 -12.84 21.48
CA GLU A 58 -2.39 -14.23 21.04
C GLU A 58 -1.00 -14.83 20.77
N GLN A 59 -0.83 -16.11 21.11
CA GLN A 59 0.33 -16.89 20.66
C GLN A 59 0.24 -17.15 19.14
N LEU A 60 1.40 -17.27 18.49
CA LEU A 60 1.49 -17.52 17.05
C LEU A 60 0.72 -18.79 16.65
N ARG A 61 -0.38 -18.63 15.89
CA ARG A 61 -1.16 -19.76 15.38
C ARG A 61 -0.45 -20.50 14.26
N ALA A 62 -0.43 -21.83 14.27
CA ALA A 62 0.27 -22.63 13.27
C ALA A 62 -0.13 -22.24 11.82
N PRO A 63 0.80 -22.14 10.85
CA PRO A 63 0.48 -21.74 9.47
C PRO A 63 -0.61 -22.58 8.81
N ALA A 64 -0.60 -23.89 9.01
CA ALA A 64 -1.64 -24.79 8.51
C ALA A 64 -3.06 -24.42 9.01
N ARG A 65 -3.18 -23.92 10.24
CA ARG A 65 -4.46 -23.43 10.80
C ARG A 65 -4.89 -22.10 10.20
N LEU A 66 -3.94 -21.22 9.85
CA LEU A 66 -4.23 -19.96 9.17
C LEU A 66 -4.72 -20.24 7.74
N ARG A 67 -4.07 -21.19 7.05
CA ARG A 67 -4.48 -21.67 5.73
C ARG A 67 -5.89 -22.28 5.76
N GLU A 68 -6.14 -23.20 6.68
CA GLU A 68 -7.47 -23.79 6.91
C GLU A 68 -8.53 -22.71 7.18
N GLY A 69 -8.20 -21.73 8.02
CA GLY A 69 -9.07 -20.59 8.30
C GLY A 69 -9.40 -19.75 7.07
N ALA A 70 -8.43 -19.50 6.19
CA ALA A 70 -8.65 -18.77 4.94
C ALA A 70 -9.62 -19.53 4.00
N THR A 71 -9.46 -20.85 3.88
CA THR A 71 -10.34 -21.70 3.06
C THR A 71 -11.76 -21.72 3.62
N LEU A 72 -11.93 -21.99 4.92
CA LEU A 72 -13.25 -22.04 5.55
C LEU A 72 -13.98 -20.68 5.48
N LEU A 73 -13.24 -19.58 5.63
CA LEU A 73 -13.81 -18.25 5.49
C LEU A 73 -14.21 -17.95 4.04
N THR A 74 -13.46 -18.45 3.05
CA THR A 74 -13.81 -18.33 1.63
C THR A 74 -15.13 -19.03 1.32
N ASP A 75 -15.34 -20.24 1.85
CA ASP A 75 -16.59 -20.99 1.68
C ASP A 75 -17.79 -20.23 2.27
N ARG A 76 -17.62 -19.67 3.48
CA ARG A 76 -18.65 -18.85 4.12
C ARG A 76 -18.93 -17.55 3.40
N VAL A 77 -17.89 -16.85 2.94
CA VAL A 77 -18.05 -15.64 2.12
C VAL A 77 -18.85 -15.95 0.85
N THR A 78 -18.56 -17.08 0.21
CA THR A 78 -19.26 -17.52 -1.00
C THR A 78 -20.75 -17.80 -0.74
N ALA A 79 -21.06 -18.42 0.39
CA ALA A 79 -22.44 -18.80 0.75
C ALA A 79 -23.27 -17.63 1.32
N ASP A 80 -22.68 -16.81 2.20
CA ASP A 80 -23.42 -15.90 3.08
C ASP A 80 -23.39 -14.44 2.62
N VAL A 81 -22.40 -14.03 1.80
CA VAL A 81 -22.28 -12.63 1.34
C VAL A 81 -23.11 -12.43 0.07
N ALA A 82 -24.26 -11.78 0.24
CA ALA A 82 -25.19 -11.49 -0.85
C ALA A 82 -24.68 -10.41 -1.82
N ASP A 83 -23.95 -9.42 -1.31
CA ASP A 83 -23.39 -8.34 -2.12
C ASP A 83 -22.21 -8.85 -2.97
N PRO A 84 -22.31 -8.82 -4.32
CA PRO A 84 -21.32 -9.43 -5.19
C PRO A 84 -19.95 -8.74 -5.11
N ASP A 85 -19.91 -7.41 -5.04
CA ASP A 85 -18.65 -6.66 -4.99
C ASP A 85 -17.89 -6.95 -3.70
N ARG A 86 -18.59 -6.97 -2.56
CA ARG A 86 -18.02 -7.35 -1.27
C ARG A 86 -17.53 -8.80 -1.26
N ARG A 87 -18.32 -9.73 -1.83
CA ARG A 87 -17.98 -11.14 -1.90
C ARG A 87 -16.71 -11.35 -2.72
N ASP A 88 -16.68 -10.80 -3.92
CA ASP A 88 -15.56 -10.99 -4.86
C ASP A 88 -14.28 -10.34 -4.33
N TRP A 89 -14.39 -9.16 -3.70
CA TRP A 89 -13.27 -8.52 -3.01
C TRP A 89 -12.73 -9.40 -1.88
N LEU A 90 -13.58 -9.90 -0.99
CA LEU A 90 -13.16 -10.76 0.13
C LEU A 90 -12.51 -12.06 -0.37
N ILE A 91 -13.07 -12.70 -1.40
CA ILE A 91 -12.49 -13.92 -1.99
C ILE A 91 -11.09 -13.64 -2.53
N ALA A 92 -10.89 -12.53 -3.24
CA ALA A 92 -9.57 -12.14 -3.74
C ALA A 92 -8.56 -11.94 -2.59
N GLN A 93 -8.96 -11.25 -1.52
CA GLN A 93 -8.11 -11.04 -0.34
C GLN A 93 -7.78 -12.38 0.36
N LEU A 94 -8.77 -13.27 0.54
CA LEU A 94 -8.57 -14.55 1.19
C LEU A 94 -7.67 -15.49 0.38
N ARG A 95 -7.75 -15.43 -0.96
CA ARG A 95 -6.85 -16.15 -1.85
C ARG A 95 -5.38 -15.73 -1.66
N ALA A 96 -5.13 -14.44 -1.48
CA ALA A 96 -3.80 -13.92 -1.17
C ALA A 96 -3.32 -14.44 0.20
N LEU A 97 -4.14 -14.30 1.24
CA LEU A 97 -3.81 -14.75 2.59
C LEU A 97 -3.57 -16.28 2.68
N GLU A 98 -4.35 -17.07 1.95
CA GLU A 98 -4.17 -18.52 1.83
C GLU A 98 -2.80 -18.86 1.21
N ALA A 99 -2.42 -18.18 0.12
CA ALA A 99 -1.15 -18.41 -0.55
C ALA A 99 0.05 -18.12 0.36
N HIS A 100 0.00 -17.03 1.13
CA HIS A 100 1.01 -16.70 2.12
C HIS A 100 1.05 -17.73 3.27
N ALA A 101 -0.12 -18.17 3.75
CA ALA A 101 -0.21 -19.20 4.78
C ALA A 101 0.33 -20.57 4.30
N ALA A 102 0.08 -20.93 3.04
CA ALA A 102 0.61 -22.15 2.42
C ALA A 102 2.13 -22.13 2.33
N GLY A 103 2.72 -21.01 1.88
CA GLY A 103 4.18 -20.83 1.87
C GLY A 103 4.80 -20.98 3.27
N LEU A 104 4.18 -20.38 4.29
CA LEU A 104 4.61 -20.55 5.69
C LEU A 104 4.43 -21.98 6.23
N ALA A 105 3.51 -22.76 5.66
CA ALA A 105 3.27 -24.15 6.03
C ALA A 105 4.24 -25.14 5.35
N GLY A 106 5.14 -24.66 4.48
CA GLY A 106 6.07 -25.49 3.73
C GLY A 106 5.59 -25.87 2.33
N ASP A 107 4.46 -25.29 1.87
CA ASP A 107 3.88 -25.52 0.54
C ASP A 107 3.94 -24.23 -0.32
N PRO A 108 5.12 -23.69 -0.66
CA PRO A 108 5.21 -22.48 -1.48
C PRO A 108 4.75 -22.74 -2.91
N VAL A 109 4.06 -21.77 -3.49
CA VAL A 109 3.75 -21.74 -4.93
C VAL A 109 4.87 -21.03 -5.71
N PRO A 110 5.02 -21.27 -7.03
CA PRO A 110 5.93 -20.49 -7.87
C PRO A 110 5.70 -18.98 -7.73
N TYR A 111 6.75 -18.18 -7.84
CA TYR A 111 6.67 -16.73 -7.62
C TYR A 111 5.60 -16.03 -8.49
N GLU A 112 5.51 -16.37 -9.77
CA GLU A 112 4.50 -15.81 -10.68
C GLU A 112 3.08 -16.15 -10.24
N GLU A 113 2.88 -17.35 -9.69
CA GLU A 113 1.61 -17.76 -9.13
C GLU A 113 1.31 -17.03 -7.81
N LEU A 114 2.30 -16.84 -6.94
CA LEU A 114 2.14 -16.04 -5.73
C LEU A 114 1.70 -14.61 -6.09
N VAL A 115 2.39 -13.96 -7.03
CA VAL A 115 2.02 -12.63 -7.52
C VAL A 115 0.61 -12.62 -8.09
N ALA A 116 0.24 -13.61 -8.90
CA ALA A 116 -1.10 -13.69 -9.46
C ALA A 116 -2.19 -13.87 -8.40
N ARG A 117 -1.94 -14.65 -7.36
CA ARG A 117 -2.85 -14.86 -6.23
C ARG A 117 -2.95 -13.60 -5.35
N SER A 118 -1.84 -12.92 -5.10
CA SER A 118 -1.80 -11.73 -4.23
C SER A 118 -2.34 -10.46 -4.90
N MET A 119 -2.07 -10.29 -6.20
CA MET A 119 -2.45 -9.08 -6.95
C MET A 119 -3.74 -9.24 -7.76
N GLY A 120 -4.27 -10.45 -7.87
CA GLY A 120 -5.41 -10.75 -8.75
C GLY A 120 -5.10 -10.61 -10.24
N PHE A 121 -3.81 -10.57 -10.60
CA PHE A 121 -3.33 -10.34 -11.96
C PHE A 121 -2.08 -11.16 -12.23
N ALA A 122 -2.10 -11.99 -13.29
CA ALA A 122 -0.93 -12.75 -13.74
C ALA A 122 -0.12 -11.89 -14.72
N PRO A 123 1.01 -11.29 -14.31
CA PRO A 123 1.77 -10.43 -15.19
C PRO A 123 2.39 -11.23 -16.34
N PRO A 124 2.14 -10.87 -17.61
CA PRO A 124 2.81 -11.51 -18.73
C PRO A 124 4.29 -11.11 -18.76
N ARG A 125 5.16 -12.05 -19.17
CA ARG A 125 6.54 -11.72 -19.53
C ARG A 125 6.53 -10.87 -20.81
N ARG A 126 7.30 -9.79 -20.81
CA ARG A 126 7.53 -8.94 -21.99
C ARG A 126 8.74 -9.43 -22.77
N ASP A 127 8.74 -9.18 -24.08
CA ASP A 127 9.89 -9.50 -24.94
C ASP A 127 11.05 -8.56 -24.60
N GLU A 128 12.27 -9.10 -24.56
CA GLU A 128 13.48 -8.32 -24.33
C GLU A 128 13.69 -7.22 -25.39
N ALA A 129 13.12 -7.40 -26.59
CA ALA A 129 13.09 -6.38 -27.63
C ALA A 129 12.41 -5.08 -27.17
N GLU A 130 11.35 -5.13 -26.37
CA GLU A 130 10.67 -3.92 -25.87
C GLU A 130 11.62 -3.06 -25.03
N PHE A 131 12.42 -3.70 -24.16
CA PHE A 131 13.40 -2.99 -23.34
C PHE A 131 14.58 -2.48 -24.16
N ARG A 132 15.02 -3.22 -25.19
CA ARG A 132 16.09 -2.75 -26.11
C ARG A 132 15.64 -1.56 -26.95
N ASP A 133 14.39 -1.56 -27.42
CA ASP A 133 13.83 -0.45 -28.19
C ASP A 133 13.68 0.80 -27.32
N ALA A 134 13.21 0.64 -26.08
CA ALA A 134 13.16 1.73 -25.10
C ALA A 134 14.56 2.29 -24.78
N LEU A 135 15.55 1.41 -24.63
CA LEU A 135 16.95 1.81 -24.42
C LEU A 135 17.50 2.60 -25.62
N ALA A 136 17.18 2.20 -26.84
CA ALA A 136 17.59 2.91 -28.06
C ALA A 136 16.91 4.28 -28.19
N ASP A 137 15.63 4.40 -27.83
CA ASP A 137 14.93 5.70 -27.80
C ASP A 137 15.52 6.65 -26.75
N LEU A 138 15.86 6.14 -25.57
CA LEU A 138 16.60 6.88 -24.55
C LEU A 138 17.97 7.33 -25.06
N ASP A 139 18.74 6.43 -25.67
CA ASP A 139 20.08 6.70 -26.20
C ASP A 139 20.09 7.81 -27.27
N ALA A 140 19.06 7.84 -28.12
CA ALA A 140 18.91 8.84 -29.17
C ALA A 140 18.50 10.23 -28.63
N ARG A 141 17.85 10.30 -27.46
CA ARG A 141 17.30 11.56 -26.91
C ARG A 141 18.17 12.19 -25.84
N LEU A 142 18.91 11.40 -25.09
CA LEU A 142 19.74 11.90 -24.01
C LEU A 142 20.89 12.75 -24.56
N PRO A 143 21.09 13.99 -24.07
CA PRO A 143 22.20 14.81 -24.48
C PRO A 143 23.52 14.31 -23.85
N GLY A 144 24.64 14.68 -24.48
CA GLY A 144 25.99 14.39 -23.98
C GLY A 144 26.58 13.09 -24.51
N GLU A 145 27.78 12.77 -24.04
CA GLU A 145 28.57 11.59 -24.40
C GLU A 145 28.63 10.60 -23.23
N GLY A 146 29.00 9.35 -23.52
CA GLY A 146 29.06 8.25 -22.55
C GLY A 146 27.87 7.30 -22.65
N THR A 147 27.79 6.38 -21.70
CA THR A 147 26.72 5.37 -21.64
C THR A 147 25.36 6.02 -21.35
N VAL A 148 24.26 5.36 -21.74
CA VAL A 148 22.90 5.81 -21.39
C VAL A 148 22.77 6.07 -19.89
N ASN A 149 23.30 5.19 -19.04
CA ASN A 149 23.22 5.33 -17.59
C ASN A 149 23.93 6.61 -17.09
N GLU A 150 25.13 6.92 -17.60
CA GLU A 150 25.87 8.13 -17.23
C GLU A 150 25.13 9.40 -17.67
N ARG A 151 24.57 9.39 -18.88
CA ARG A 151 23.81 10.51 -19.44
C ARG A 151 22.48 10.72 -18.73
N THR A 152 21.77 9.65 -18.37
CA THR A 152 20.57 9.71 -17.52
C THR A 152 20.90 10.29 -16.14
N ALA A 153 21.96 9.80 -15.48
CA ALA A 153 22.37 10.33 -14.19
C ALA A 153 22.80 11.81 -14.27
N ALA A 154 23.44 12.22 -15.37
CA ALA A 154 23.78 13.62 -15.61
C ALA A 154 22.54 14.49 -15.82
N TRP A 155 21.56 14.01 -16.58
CA TRP A 155 20.28 14.66 -16.77
C TRP A 155 19.50 14.80 -15.45
N ASP A 156 19.39 13.71 -14.69
CA ASP A 156 18.71 13.68 -13.39
C ASP A 156 19.30 14.70 -12.41
N ARG A 157 20.63 14.86 -12.37
CA ARG A 157 21.31 15.88 -11.54
C ARG A 157 20.87 17.31 -11.87
N THR A 158 20.48 17.59 -13.11
CA THR A 158 19.98 18.92 -13.48
C THR A 158 18.59 19.23 -12.92
N LEU A 159 17.88 18.20 -12.48
CA LEU A 159 16.53 18.27 -11.93
C LEU A 159 16.50 18.21 -10.40
N GLU A 160 17.66 18.07 -9.76
CA GLU A 160 17.79 17.99 -8.30
C GLU A 160 17.44 19.33 -7.65
N ILE A 161 16.66 19.26 -6.57
CA ILE A 161 16.25 20.38 -5.76
C ILE A 161 17.20 20.44 -4.55
N PRO A 162 17.91 21.56 -4.32
CA PRO A 162 18.66 21.76 -3.08
C PRO A 162 17.76 21.56 -1.87
N VAL A 163 18.22 20.81 -0.86
CA VAL A 163 17.40 20.40 0.30
C VAL A 163 16.73 21.59 0.99
N ASP A 164 17.43 22.72 1.10
CA ASP A 164 16.92 23.97 1.68
C ASP A 164 15.74 24.58 0.90
N ARG A 165 15.58 24.22 -0.38
CA ARG A 165 14.48 24.67 -1.25
C ARG A 165 13.31 23.69 -1.33
N VAL A 166 13.49 22.45 -0.88
CA VAL A 166 12.44 21.42 -0.93
C VAL A 166 11.16 21.86 -0.22
N PRO A 167 11.18 22.45 1.00
CA PRO A 167 9.95 22.88 1.66
C PRO A 167 9.13 23.87 0.82
N ALA A 168 9.78 24.88 0.25
CA ALA A 168 9.10 25.89 -0.57
C ALA A 168 8.53 25.29 -1.87
N ALA A 169 9.24 24.35 -2.50
CA ALA A 169 8.75 23.65 -3.69
C ALA A 169 7.53 22.77 -3.37
N VAL A 170 7.59 22.05 -2.26
CA VAL A 170 6.49 21.19 -1.76
C VAL A 170 5.26 22.03 -1.43
N ASP A 171 5.39 23.10 -0.65
CA ASP A 171 4.26 23.96 -0.28
C ASP A 171 3.54 24.50 -1.52
N TRP A 172 4.32 24.95 -2.51
CA TRP A 172 3.80 25.46 -3.78
C TRP A 172 3.06 24.38 -4.60
N LEU A 173 3.55 23.13 -4.60
CA LEU A 173 2.93 22.00 -5.28
C LEU A 173 1.65 21.53 -4.57
N VAL A 174 1.70 21.40 -3.24
CA VAL A 174 0.56 20.95 -2.42
C VAL A 174 -0.63 21.89 -2.58
N GLU A 175 -0.41 23.21 -2.58
CA GLU A 175 -1.46 24.20 -2.84
C GLU A 175 -2.16 23.93 -4.18
N ARG A 176 -1.38 23.76 -5.26
CA ARG A 176 -1.91 23.52 -6.61
C ARG A 176 -2.62 22.18 -6.74
N PHE A 177 -2.08 21.14 -6.13
CA PHE A 177 -2.70 19.82 -6.13
C PHE A 177 -4.01 19.82 -5.35
N ARG A 178 -4.08 20.49 -4.19
CA ARG A 178 -5.32 20.64 -3.42
C ARG A 178 -6.35 21.44 -4.19
N GLU A 179 -5.99 22.58 -4.79
CA GLU A 179 -6.91 23.37 -5.62
C GLU A 179 -7.46 22.57 -6.81
N ARG A 180 -6.60 21.77 -7.46
CA ARG A 180 -7.02 20.94 -8.60
C ARG A 180 -7.89 19.77 -8.15
N ALA A 181 -7.52 19.09 -7.07
CA ALA A 181 -8.29 17.99 -6.50
C ALA A 181 -9.67 18.46 -6.02
N ALA A 182 -9.76 19.61 -5.34
CA ALA A 182 -11.02 20.21 -4.91
C ALA A 182 -11.97 20.47 -6.07
N ARG A 183 -11.46 20.96 -7.21
CA ARG A 183 -12.28 21.22 -8.40
C ARG A 183 -12.72 19.97 -9.13
N LEU A 184 -11.85 18.95 -9.22
CA LEU A 184 -12.12 17.75 -10.03
C LEU A 184 -12.89 16.68 -9.25
N PHE A 185 -12.60 16.52 -7.96
CA PHE A 185 -13.09 15.41 -7.12
C PHE A 185 -13.83 15.89 -5.87
N GLY A 186 -13.63 17.16 -5.48
CA GLY A 186 -13.98 17.65 -4.14
C GLY A 186 -12.95 17.21 -3.10
N LEU A 187 -12.85 17.98 -2.02
CA LEU A 187 -12.04 17.60 -0.85
C LEU A 187 -12.97 17.48 0.37
N PRO A 188 -12.91 16.36 1.12
CA PRO A 188 -13.78 16.18 2.27
C PRO A 188 -13.38 17.13 3.40
N GLU A 189 -14.38 17.64 4.13
CA GLU A 189 -14.13 18.55 5.25
C GLU A 189 -13.18 17.93 6.28
N GLY A 190 -12.21 18.71 6.76
CA GLY A 190 -11.26 18.31 7.78
C GLY A 190 -10.09 17.44 7.28
N GLU A 191 -9.92 17.27 5.96
CA GLU A 191 -8.71 16.67 5.41
C GLU A 191 -7.46 17.53 5.66
N ASP A 192 -6.33 16.88 5.91
CA ASP A 192 -5.05 17.53 6.16
C ASP A 192 -3.90 16.72 5.54
N LEU A 193 -2.90 17.41 5.02
CA LEU A 193 -1.67 16.82 4.51
C LEU A 193 -0.49 17.56 5.12
N ARG A 194 0.41 16.82 5.74
CA ARG A 194 1.67 17.34 6.26
C ARG A 194 2.82 16.71 5.52
N VAL A 195 3.78 17.51 5.10
CA VAL A 195 5.02 17.00 4.50
C VAL A 195 6.17 17.28 5.46
N SER A 196 6.98 16.26 5.76
CA SER A 196 8.14 16.36 6.65
C SER A 196 9.39 15.92 5.91
N LEU A 197 10.54 16.52 6.26
CA LEU A 197 11.84 16.06 5.80
C LEU A 197 12.46 15.16 6.87
N VAL A 198 12.96 14.00 6.46
CA VAL A 198 13.53 12.98 7.35
C VAL A 198 14.86 12.46 6.81
N THR A 199 15.62 11.78 7.67
CA THR A 199 16.88 11.10 7.34
C THR A 199 16.90 9.70 7.96
N GLY A 200 17.89 8.88 7.59
CA GLY A 200 18.11 7.53 8.11
C GLY A 200 17.08 6.51 7.64
N GLN A 201 16.37 6.79 6.54
CA GLN A 201 15.30 5.93 6.03
C GLN A 201 15.77 5.08 4.83
N PRO A 202 15.24 3.87 4.64
CA PRO A 202 15.60 3.00 3.52
C PRO A 202 14.83 3.31 2.22
N TRP A 203 14.02 4.38 2.21
CA TRP A 203 13.14 4.78 1.11
C TRP A 203 13.31 6.27 0.78
N SER A 204 12.89 6.72 -0.41
CA SER A 204 13.00 8.12 -0.85
C SER A 204 11.85 9.01 -0.34
N GLY A 205 10.65 8.45 -0.27
CA GLY A 205 9.50 9.08 0.37
C GLY A 205 8.49 8.03 0.81
N TYR A 206 7.69 8.37 1.81
CA TYR A 206 6.66 7.46 2.32
C TYR A 206 5.40 8.22 2.75
N ASN A 207 4.24 7.67 2.43
CA ASN A 207 2.95 8.19 2.84
C ASN A 207 2.41 7.41 4.04
N TRP A 208 2.13 8.12 5.12
CA TRP A 208 1.44 7.63 6.29
C TRP A 208 0.01 8.14 6.26
N PHE A 209 -0.96 7.23 6.41
CA PHE A 209 -2.32 7.64 6.74
C PHE A 209 -2.45 7.74 8.26
N ASP A 210 -2.60 8.95 8.80
CA ASP A 210 -2.74 9.20 10.24
C ASP A 210 -4.20 8.99 10.71
N GLY A 211 -5.09 8.58 9.81
CA GLY A 211 -6.52 8.46 10.08
C GLY A 211 -7.25 9.80 9.99
N GLY A 212 -8.60 9.74 10.04
CA GLY A 212 -9.41 10.97 10.12
C GLY A 212 -9.27 11.91 8.91
N ARG A 213 -8.97 11.36 7.72
CA ARG A 213 -8.70 12.10 6.47
C ARG A 213 -7.38 12.90 6.50
N ARG A 214 -6.47 12.53 7.40
CA ARG A 214 -5.16 13.17 7.52
C ARG A 214 -4.07 12.22 7.09
N SER A 215 -3.10 12.76 6.37
CA SER A 215 -1.91 12.02 5.96
C SER A 215 -0.65 12.82 6.23
N ARG A 216 0.45 12.09 6.43
CA ARG A 216 1.79 12.64 6.51
C ARG A 216 2.63 12.03 5.41
N VAL A 217 3.32 12.85 4.64
CA VAL A 217 4.33 12.42 3.66
C VAL A 217 5.68 12.77 4.23
N ASP A 218 6.54 11.77 4.38
CA ASP A 218 7.93 11.99 4.75
C ASP A 218 8.79 11.91 3.48
N LEU A 219 9.67 12.88 3.28
CA LEU A 219 10.65 12.91 2.20
C LEU A 219 12.05 12.70 2.79
N ASN A 220 12.75 11.66 2.33
CA ASN A 220 14.08 11.33 2.81
C ASN A 220 15.14 12.16 2.11
N THR A 221 15.87 12.98 2.87
CA THR A 221 16.92 13.86 2.34
C THR A 221 18.29 13.19 2.22
N ASP A 222 18.42 11.91 2.56
CA ASP A 222 19.64 11.13 2.32
C ASP A 222 19.81 10.79 0.82
N LEU A 223 18.74 10.91 0.03
CA LEU A 223 18.72 10.69 -1.41
C LEU A 223 18.44 12.01 -2.15
N PRO A 224 18.92 12.17 -3.40
CA PRO A 224 18.57 13.33 -4.20
C PRO A 224 17.06 13.44 -4.42
N ILE A 225 16.50 14.63 -4.23
CA ILE A 225 15.08 14.93 -4.46
C ILE A 225 14.99 15.69 -5.78
N ARG A 226 14.25 15.15 -6.76
CA ARG A 226 14.14 15.78 -8.09
C ARG A 226 12.73 16.31 -8.31
N VAL A 227 12.60 17.32 -9.16
CA VAL A 227 11.29 17.92 -9.49
C VAL A 227 10.25 16.88 -9.95
N PRO A 228 10.56 15.93 -10.85
CA PRO A 228 9.58 14.93 -11.28
C PRO A 228 9.08 14.03 -10.15
N ASP A 229 9.93 13.72 -9.16
CA ASP A 229 9.59 12.84 -8.04
C ASP A 229 8.54 13.47 -7.11
N LEU A 230 8.37 14.79 -7.13
CA LEU A 230 7.35 15.49 -6.35
C LEU A 230 5.99 15.58 -7.06
N VAL A 231 5.91 15.20 -8.34
CA VAL A 231 4.71 15.34 -9.18
C VAL A 231 4.18 13.98 -9.62
N HIS A 232 5.07 13.02 -9.83
CA HIS A 232 4.75 11.65 -10.20
C HIS A 232 5.10 10.73 -9.03
N THR A 233 4.13 10.50 -8.15
CA THR A 233 4.18 9.38 -7.19
C THR A 233 2.97 8.49 -7.41
#